data_AF-A0A7X5Y6B4-F1
#
_entry.id   AF-A0A7X5Y6B4-F1
#
_cell.length_a   1.000
_cell.length_b   1.000
_cell.length_c   1.000
_cell.angle_alpha   90.00
_cell.angle_beta   90.00
_cell.angle_gamma   90.00
#
_symmetry.space_group_name_H-M   'P 1'
#
loop_
_entity.id
_entity.type
_entity.pdbx_description
1 polymer ?
#
loop_
_entity_poly.entity_id
_entity_poly.type
_entity_poly.pdbx_seq_one_letter_code
_entity_poly.pdbx_strand_id
1 'polypeptide(L)' 'MIEDSRIYFARRAAEEQERAEKSTDPVAAGVHRRLQRVYAERASVGERWQAPEVIG' A
#
# COMPACT_ATOMS: atom_id res chain seq x y z
N MET A 1 7.84 -12.41 9.36
CA MET A 1 7.63 -12.44 7.89
C MET A 1 6.38 -11.68 7.44
N ILE A 2 5.18 -11.89 8.00
CA ILE A 2 3.96 -11.15 7.60
C ILE A 2 3.93 -9.73 8.20
N GLU A 3 4.35 -9.58 9.45
CA GLU A 3 4.43 -8.27 10.13
C GLU A 3 5.44 -7.33 9.44
N ASP A 4 6.59 -7.88 9.03
CA ASP A 4 7.60 -7.18 8.23
C ASP A 4 7.03 -6.67 6.90
N SER A 5 6.12 -7.44 6.28
CA SER A 5 5.47 -7.07 5.03
C SER A 5 4.47 -5.91 5.22
N ARG A 6 3.72 -5.91 6.33
CA ARG A 6 2.77 -4.81 6.66
C ARG A 6 3.51 -3.50 6.92
N ILE A 7 4.59 -3.55 7.71
CA ILE A 7 5.42 -2.37 8.00
C ILE A 7 6.09 -1.85 6.73
N TYR A 8 6.61 -2.76 5.89
CA TYR A 8 7.15 -2.40 4.58
C TYR A 8 6.12 -1.65 3.73
N PHE A 9 4.91 -2.18 3.58
CA PHE A 9 3.87 -1.54 2.78
C PHE A 9 3.39 -0.21 3.38
N ALA A 10 3.27 -0.10 4.70
CA ALA A 10 2.93 1.15 5.36
C ALA A 10 3.99 2.24 5.10
N ARG A 11 5.27 1.88 5.22
CA ARG A 11 6.38 2.81 4.93
C ARG A 11 6.37 3.25 3.46
N ARG A 12 6.19 2.30 2.53
CA ARG A 12 6.10 2.60 1.10
C ARG A 12 4.89 3.50 0.77
N ALA A 13 3.75 3.31 1.43
CA ALA A 13 2.60 4.20 1.26
C ALA A 13 2.94 5.63 1.70
N ALA A 14 3.60 5.81 2.84
CA ALA A 14 4.01 7.13 3.31
C ALA A 14 5.02 7.81 2.36
N GLU A 15 6.01 7.06 1.86
CA GLU A 15 6.98 7.56 0.88
C GLU A 15 6.31 8.01 -0.44
N GLU A 16 5.33 7.25 -0.95
CA GLU A 16 4.63 7.62 -2.17
C GLU A 16 3.68 8.80 -1.96
N GLN A 17 3.08 8.97 -0.77
CA GLN A 17 2.32 10.19 -0.44
C GLN A 17 3.23 11.43 -0.47
N GLU A 18 4.40 11.37 0.16
CA GLU A 18 5.35 12.46 0.18
C GLU A 18 5.84 12.84 -1.23
N ARG A 19 6.09 11.84 -2.08
CA ARG A 19 6.44 12.06 -3.49
C ARG A 19 5.31 12.72 -4.27
N ALA A 20 4.06 12.33 -4.02
CA ALA A 20 2.91 12.95 -4.65
C ALA A 20 2.75 14.43 -4.26
N GLU A 21 3.04 14.77 -3.01
CA GLU A 21 2.96 16.15 -2.50
C GLU A 21 4.10 17.04 -3.02
N LYS A 22 5.29 16.46 -3.20
CA LYS A 22 6.48 17.17 -3.71
C LYS A 22 6.56 17.25 -5.23
N SER A 23 5.75 16.46 -5.95
CA SER A 23 5.82 16.42 -7.40
C SER A 23 5.20 17.66 -8.03
N THR A 24 5.96 18.30 -8.93
CA THR A 24 5.50 19.44 -9.73
C THR A 24 4.80 19.01 -11.02
N ASP A 25 4.96 17.74 -11.42
CA ASP A 25 4.26 17.15 -12.56
C ASP A 25 2.94 16.52 -12.10
N PRO A 26 1.78 17.00 -12.57
CA PRO A 26 0.49 16.46 -12.18
C PRO A 26 0.31 14.97 -12.56
N VAL A 27 0.98 14.50 -13.61
CA VAL A 27 0.94 13.08 -14.02
C VAL A 27 1.71 12.22 -13.03
N ALA A 28 2.94 12.61 -12.68
CA ALA A 28 3.74 11.91 -11.68
C ALA A 28 3.05 11.93 -10.30
N ALA A 29 2.49 13.08 -9.88
CA ALA A 29 1.69 13.17 -8.66
C ALA A 29 0.51 12.18 -8.67
N GLY A 30 -0.18 12.05 -9.81
CA GLY A 30 -1.25 11.08 -9.99
C GLY A 30 -0.79 9.62 -9.87
N VAL A 31 0.37 9.28 -10.42
CA VAL A 31 0.96 7.94 -10.31
C VAL A 31 1.34 7.62 -8.86
N HIS A 32 2.00 8.55 -8.17
CA HIS A 32 2.38 8.39 -6.77
C HIS A 32 1.15 8.18 -5.87
N ARG A 33 0.06 8.93 -6.08
CA ARG A 33 -1.21 8.71 -5.35
C ARG A 33 -1.81 7.32 -5.59
N ARG A 34 -1.73 6.79 -6.82
CA ARG A 34 -2.20 5.43 -7.11
C ARG A 34 -1.36 4.38 -6.41
N LEU A 35 -0.03 4.53 -6.43
CA LEU A 35 0.89 3.62 -5.75
C LEU A 35 0.72 3.66 -4.23
N GLN A 36 0.59 4.86 -3.66
CA GLN A 36 0.29 5.08 -2.25
C GLN A 36 -0.93 4.28 -1.81
N ARG A 37 -2.03 4.35 -2.59
CA ARG A 37 -3.27 3.64 -2.28
C ARG A 37 -3.09 2.12 -2.30
N VAL A 38 -2.40 1.58 -3.31
CA VAL A 38 -2.12 0.14 -3.41
C VAL A 38 -1.29 -0.35 -2.22
N TYR A 39 -0.28 0.41 -1.81
CA TYR A 39 0.53 0.05 -0.66
C TYR A 39 -0.24 0.18 0.66
N ALA A 40 -1.09 1.19 0.81
CA ALA A 40 -1.96 1.33 1.96
C ALA A 40 -2.93 0.15 2.08
N GLU A 41 -3.59 -0.23 0.98
CA GLU A 41 -4.47 -1.41 0.93
C GLU A 41 -3.70 -2.68 1.34
N ARG A 42 -2.50 -2.91 0.81
CA ARG A 42 -1.67 -4.07 1.20
C ARG A 42 -1.23 -4.04 2.67
N ALA A 43 -0.96 -2.87 3.23
CA ALA A 43 -0.65 -2.71 4.65
C ALA A 43 -1.87 -3.00 5.55
N SER A 44 -3.07 -2.63 5.07
CA SER A 44 -4.35 -2.84 5.76
C SER A 44 -4.86 -4.28 5.68
N VAL A 45 -4.55 -5.02 4.61
CA VAL A 45 -5.14 -6.35 4.35
C VAL A 45 -4.66 -7.42 5.33
N GLY A 46 -3.45 -7.35 5.90
CA GLY A 46 -3.01 -8.24 6.99
C GLY A 46 -3.42 -9.72 6.84
N GLU A 47 -3.95 -10.35 7.90
CA GLU A 47 -4.39 -11.77 7.95
C GLU A 47 -5.55 -12.16 7.01
N ARG A 48 -6.09 -11.27 6.17
CA ARG A 48 -7.20 -11.63 5.26
C ARG A 48 -6.81 -12.59 4.12
N TRP A 49 -5.53 -12.99 4.02
CA TRP A 49 -5.08 -13.95 3.00
C TRP A 49 -5.18 -15.43 3.42
N GLN A 50 -5.66 -15.77 4.63
CA GLN A 50 -5.88 -17.16 5.01
C GLN A 50 -7.23 -17.40 5.68
N ALA A 51 -8.26 -17.57 4.85
CA ALA A 51 -9.21 -18.65 5.06
C ALA A 51 -9.69 -19.10 3.69
N PRO A 52 -9.17 -20.20 3.11
CA PRO A 52 -10.03 -20.98 2.24
C PRO A 52 -11.18 -21.42 3.14
N GLU A 53 -12.33 -20.76 3.00
CA GLU A 53 -13.57 -21.20 3.60
C GLU A 53 -13.89 -22.56 2.99
N VAL A 54 -13.36 -23.63 3.58
CA VAL A 54 -13.77 -25.00 3.29
C VAL A 54 -15.13 -25.14 3.97
N ILE A 55 -16.17 -24.73 3.26
CA ILE A 55 -17.54 -25.10 3.60
C ILE A 55 -17.67 -26.58 3.28
N GLY A 56 -17.62 -27.40 4.33
CA GLY A 56 -17.95 -28.82 4.29
C GLY A 56 -19.45 -29.08 4.28
#